data_AF-A0A1A8RAQ9-F1
#
_entry.id   AF-A0A1A8RAQ9-F1
#
_cell.length_a   1.000
_cell.length_b   1.000
_cell.length_c   1.000
_cell.angle_alpha   90.00
_cell.angle_beta   90.00
_cell.angle_gamma   90.00
#
_symmetry.space_group_name_H-M   'P 1'
#
loop_
_entity.id
_entity.type
_entity.pdbx_description
1 polymer ?
#
loop_
_entity_poly.entity_id
_entity_poly.type
_entity_poly.pdbx_seq_one_letter_code
_entity_poly.pdbx_strand_id
1 'polypeptide(L)'
;CGTDNVYDSVFEGLGDRVEPSLTRCRHIPCGSRPIDYVVNISNRLLLDIRRHVKKYYSGWLVCEDQACQNRTRRLPIAFSRYGPICPACRRATLRPEYSEKALYNQICFYRFIFDWEHAVTKVLSPDERKKFSKTSSEKEAYRRLKEVPEKALATSSYSDVNLAKLFQAFASLK
;
A
#
# COMPACT_ATOMS: atom_id res chain seq x y z
N CYS A 1 2.69 1.69 -26.17
CA CYS A 1 1.52 2.44 -26.70
C CYS A 1 1.20 3.71 -25.91
N GLY A 2 1.75 3.95 -24.71
CA GLY A 2 1.45 5.15 -23.91
C GLY A 2 0.11 5.10 -23.17
N THR A 3 -0.63 4.00 -23.26
CA THR A 3 -1.88 3.79 -22.54
C THR A 3 -1.61 3.48 -21.07
N ASP A 4 -2.38 4.11 -20.19
CA ASP A 4 -2.35 3.83 -18.75
C ASP A 4 -2.99 2.48 -18.45
N ASN A 5 -2.18 1.56 -17.92
CA ASN A 5 -2.65 0.28 -17.39
C ASN A 5 -2.88 0.42 -15.88
N VAL A 6 -3.99 -0.13 -15.40
CA VAL A 6 -4.38 -0.09 -13.98
C VAL A 6 -4.31 -1.51 -13.45
N TYR A 7 -3.61 -1.71 -12.34
CA TYR A 7 -3.43 -3.02 -11.72
C TYR A 7 -3.94 -2.97 -10.28
N ASP A 8 -4.90 -3.83 -9.96
CA ASP A 8 -5.54 -3.93 -8.64
C ASP A 8 -5.41 -5.32 -7.99
N SER A 9 -4.88 -6.28 -8.75
CA SER A 9 -4.80 -7.70 -8.38
C SER A 9 -3.73 -8.40 -9.23
N VAL A 10 -3.33 -9.60 -8.81
CA VAL A 10 -2.34 -10.43 -9.55
C VAL A 10 -2.95 -11.04 -10.82
N PHE A 11 -4.22 -11.39 -10.76
CA PHE A 11 -4.97 -12.05 -11.83
C PHE A 11 -6.21 -11.22 -12.18
N GLU A 12 -6.52 -11.14 -13.46
CA GLU A 12 -7.72 -10.52 -14.01
C GLU A 12 -8.61 -11.58 -14.67
N GLY A 13 -9.90 -11.29 -14.79
CA GLY A 13 -10.89 -12.20 -15.40
C GLY A 13 -11.56 -13.14 -14.40
N LEU A 14 -12.40 -14.04 -14.92
CA LEU A 14 -13.21 -14.98 -14.13
C LEU A 14 -13.22 -16.36 -14.79
N GLY A 15 -13.15 -17.41 -13.97
CA GLY A 15 -13.24 -18.81 -14.40
C GLY A 15 -12.17 -19.17 -15.42
N ASP A 16 -12.59 -19.66 -16.60
CA ASP A 16 -11.66 -20.09 -17.63
C ASP A 16 -10.88 -18.98 -18.32
N ARG A 17 -11.26 -17.71 -18.11
CA ARG A 17 -10.58 -16.54 -18.68
C ARG A 17 -9.65 -15.84 -17.69
N VAL A 18 -9.38 -16.46 -16.54
CA VAL A 18 -8.40 -15.92 -15.59
C VAL A 18 -7.02 -15.89 -16.24
N GLU A 19 -6.37 -14.73 -16.21
CA GLU A 19 -5.00 -14.54 -16.67
C GLU A 19 -4.24 -13.59 -15.72
N PRO A 20 -2.90 -13.68 -15.62
CA PRO A 20 -2.13 -12.71 -14.84
C PRO A 20 -2.26 -11.30 -15.41
N SER A 21 -2.50 -10.30 -14.57
CA SER A 21 -2.77 -8.90 -14.98
C SER A 21 -1.65 -8.26 -15.82
N LEU A 22 -0.42 -8.79 -15.72
CA LEU A 22 0.73 -8.29 -16.48
C LEU A 22 0.93 -9.00 -17.84
N THR A 23 0.04 -9.90 -18.27
CA THR A 23 0.20 -10.61 -19.55
C THR A 23 -0.08 -9.73 -20.76
N ARG A 24 -1.06 -8.82 -20.67
CA ARG A 24 -1.56 -8.07 -21.82
C ARG A 24 -1.72 -6.60 -21.49
N CYS A 25 -1.45 -5.74 -22.47
CA CYS A 25 -1.79 -4.34 -22.36
C CYS A 25 -3.32 -4.17 -22.49
N ARG A 26 -3.90 -3.26 -21.71
CA ARG A 26 -5.31 -2.88 -21.82
C ARG A 26 -5.69 -2.32 -23.19
N HIS A 27 -4.73 -1.71 -23.89
CA HIS A 27 -4.94 -1.27 -25.28
C HIS A 27 -4.92 -2.48 -26.21
N ILE A 28 -6.09 -2.94 -26.67
CA ILE A 28 -6.25 -4.17 -27.47
C ILE A 28 -5.31 -4.24 -28.69
N PRO A 29 -5.08 -3.15 -29.47
CA PRO A 29 -4.13 -3.16 -30.58
C PRO A 29 -2.66 -3.32 -30.17
N CYS A 30 -2.32 -3.10 -28.91
CA CYS A 30 -0.96 -3.22 -28.41
C CYS A 30 -0.63 -4.68 -28.09
N GLY A 31 0.25 -5.29 -28.87
CA GLY A 31 0.78 -6.63 -28.61
C GLY A 31 1.85 -6.72 -27.52
N SER A 32 2.28 -5.60 -26.95
CA SER A 32 3.29 -5.60 -25.87
C SER A 32 2.73 -6.16 -24.57
N ARG A 33 3.55 -6.94 -23.86
CA ARG A 33 3.21 -7.54 -22.57
C ARG A 33 3.83 -6.72 -21.44
N PRO A 34 3.05 -6.18 -20.50
CA PRO A 34 3.60 -5.42 -19.37
C PRO A 34 4.69 -6.17 -18.58
N ILE A 35 4.59 -7.50 -18.50
CA ILE A 35 5.56 -8.34 -17.80
C ILE A 35 6.99 -8.26 -18.37
N ASP A 36 7.16 -7.87 -19.64
CA ASP A 36 8.49 -7.70 -20.24
C ASP A 36 9.17 -6.40 -19.76
N TYR A 37 8.42 -5.51 -19.11
CA TYR A 37 8.84 -4.20 -18.63
C TYR A 37 8.92 -4.12 -17.11
N VAL A 38 9.30 -5.21 -16.43
CA VAL A 38 9.40 -5.28 -14.95
C VAL A 38 10.19 -4.12 -14.36
N VAL A 39 11.30 -3.72 -14.99
CA VAL A 39 12.15 -2.62 -14.52
C VAL A 39 11.38 -1.29 -14.51
N ASN A 40 10.61 -1.00 -15.55
CA ASN A 40 9.81 0.21 -15.65
C ASN A 40 8.70 0.22 -14.58
N ILE A 41 8.05 -0.92 -14.36
CA ILE A 41 7.02 -1.08 -13.33
C ILE A 41 7.64 -0.90 -11.93
N SER A 42 8.78 -1.53 -11.64
CA SER A 42 9.53 -1.36 -10.39
C SER A 42 9.89 0.11 -10.13
N ASN A 43 10.41 0.80 -11.15
CA ASN A 43 10.76 2.22 -11.05
C ASN A 43 9.53 3.07 -10.78
N ARG A 44 8.42 2.81 -11.48
CA ARG A 44 7.17 3.54 -11.25
C ARG A 44 6.64 3.31 -9.85
N LEU A 45 6.64 2.06 -9.39
CA LEU A 45 6.21 1.67 -8.06
C LEU A 45 7.03 2.36 -6.96
N LEU A 46 8.35 2.41 -7.14
CA LEU A 46 9.24 3.12 -6.22
C LEU A 46 8.92 4.62 -6.15
N LEU A 47 8.68 5.26 -7.30
CA LEU A 47 8.31 6.68 -7.36
C LEU A 47 6.97 6.95 -6.69
N ASP A 48 5.99 6.06 -6.90
CA ASP A 48 4.67 6.19 -6.27
C ASP A 48 4.74 5.98 -4.75
N ILE A 49 5.50 4.99 -4.26
CA ILE A 49 5.77 4.83 -2.82
C ILE A 49 6.41 6.09 -2.23
N ARG A 50 7.46 6.62 -2.87
CA ARG A 50 8.12 7.88 -2.44
C ARG A 50 7.15 9.05 -2.38
N ARG A 51 6.22 9.14 -3.33
CA ARG A 51 5.15 10.16 -3.34
C ARG A 51 4.23 10.01 -2.13
N HIS A 52 3.81 8.79 -1.79
CA HIS A 52 2.98 8.54 -0.60
C HIS A 52 3.73 8.86 0.70
N VAL A 53 5.00 8.47 0.82
CA VAL A 53 5.86 8.81 1.96
C VAL A 53 6.00 10.33 2.10
N LYS A 54 6.27 11.05 1.01
CA LYS A 54 6.35 12.52 1.01
C LYS A 54 5.02 13.16 1.40
N LYS A 55 3.88 12.59 0.97
CA LYS A 55 2.55 13.06 1.37
C LYS A 55 2.35 12.91 2.88
N TYR A 56 2.73 11.78 3.47
CA TYR A 56 2.65 11.57 4.92
C TYR A 56 3.52 12.59 5.69
N TYR A 57 4.80 12.70 5.32
CA TYR A 57 5.73 13.63 5.96
C TYR A 57 5.48 15.11 5.64
N SER A 58 4.55 15.44 4.74
CA SER A 58 4.12 16.83 4.55
C SER A 58 3.43 17.41 5.79
N GLY A 59 2.92 16.54 6.67
CA GLY A 59 2.39 16.91 7.99
C GLY A 59 1.10 17.70 7.93
N TRP A 60 0.28 17.51 6.89
CA TRP A 60 -1.02 18.16 6.80
C TRP A 60 -1.97 17.64 7.88
N LEU A 61 -2.58 18.59 8.56
CA LEU A 61 -3.58 18.40 9.60
C LEU A 61 -4.88 19.08 9.18
N VAL A 62 -6.00 18.42 9.40
CA VAL A 62 -7.35 18.93 9.10
C VAL A 62 -8.20 18.86 10.37
N CYS A 63 -9.00 19.89 10.62
CA CYS A 63 -9.94 19.90 11.74
C CYS A 63 -11.02 18.84 11.56
N GLU A 64 -11.31 18.07 12.60
CA GLU A 64 -12.35 17.02 12.55
C GLU A 64 -13.78 17.59 12.44
N ASP A 65 -13.97 18.86 12.81
CA ASP A 65 -15.25 19.56 12.64
C ASP A 65 -15.46 19.96 11.17
N GLN A 66 -16.51 19.39 10.57
CA GLN A 66 -16.85 19.58 9.18
C GLN A 66 -17.25 21.03 8.84
N ALA A 67 -17.71 21.81 9.81
CA ALA A 67 -18.01 23.23 9.59
C ALA A 67 -16.74 24.09 9.61
N CYS A 68 -15.68 23.63 10.27
CA CYS A 68 -14.42 24.38 10.40
C CYS A 68 -13.50 24.16 9.20
N GLN A 69 -13.26 22.90 8.79
CA GLN A 69 -12.36 22.53 7.68
C GLN A 69 -10.95 23.15 7.73
N ASN A 70 -10.52 23.66 8.89
CA ASN A 70 -9.22 24.30 8.99
C ASN A 70 -8.11 23.29 8.66
N ARG A 71 -7.27 23.65 7.68
CA ARG A 71 -6.21 22.80 7.13
C ARG A 71 -4.86 23.49 7.32
N THR A 72 -3.96 22.87 8.06
CA THR A 72 -2.66 23.47 8.43
C THR A 72 -1.54 22.45 8.44
N ARG A 73 -0.30 22.92 8.27
CA ARG A 73 0.92 22.12 8.50
C ARG A 73 1.58 22.43 9.84
N ARG A 74 1.10 23.46 10.54
CA ARG A 74 1.65 23.88 11.83
C ARG A 74 0.97 23.07 12.92
N LEU A 75 1.74 22.29 13.65
CA LEU A 75 1.28 21.58 14.85
C LEU A 75 1.12 22.60 15.99
N PRO A 76 -0.10 22.81 16.52
CA PRO A 76 -0.33 23.70 17.67
C PRO A 76 0.38 23.19 18.93
N ILE A 77 0.76 24.10 19.82
CA ILE A 77 1.34 23.75 21.15
C ILE A 77 0.23 23.31 22.12
N ALA A 78 -1.00 23.79 21.92
CA ALA A 78 -2.13 23.46 22.77
C ALA A 78 -2.70 22.07 22.40
N PHE A 79 -2.64 21.14 23.35
CA PHE A 79 -3.16 19.78 23.21
C PHE A 79 -4.29 19.51 24.21
N SER A 80 -5.26 18.73 23.76
CA SER A 80 -6.23 18.04 24.61
C SER A 80 -5.80 16.58 24.82
N ARG A 81 -6.53 15.84 25.65
CA ARG A 81 -6.37 14.38 25.77
C ARG A 81 -6.52 13.61 24.44
N TYR A 82 -7.20 14.21 23.45
CA TYR A 82 -7.51 13.56 22.16
C TYR A 82 -6.60 14.00 21.01
N GLY A 83 -5.71 14.98 21.25
CA GLY A 83 -4.81 15.53 20.24
C GLY A 83 -4.74 17.07 20.21
N PRO A 84 -4.05 17.64 19.20
CA PRO A 84 -3.82 19.08 19.07
C PRO A 84 -5.14 19.85 18.86
N ILE A 85 -5.33 20.93 19.60
CA ILE A 85 -6.53 21.76 19.54
C ILE A 85 -6.50 22.63 18.27
N CYS A 86 -7.60 22.66 17.52
CA CYS A 86 -7.70 23.47 16.32
C CYS A 86 -7.61 24.97 16.65
N PRO A 87 -6.65 25.71 16.05
CA PRO A 87 -6.47 27.14 16.36
C PRO A 87 -7.61 28.02 15.81
N ALA A 88 -8.37 27.53 14.81
CA ALA A 88 -9.45 28.28 14.18
C ALA A 88 -10.74 28.24 15.02
N CYS A 89 -11.29 27.05 15.31
CA CYS A 89 -12.55 26.93 16.06
C CYS A 89 -12.36 26.78 17.58
N ARG A 90 -11.16 26.42 18.04
CA ARG A 90 -10.80 26.16 19.47
C ARG A 90 -11.67 25.13 20.20
N ARG A 91 -12.55 24.41 19.48
CA ARG A 91 -13.51 23.45 20.04
C ARG A 91 -13.21 22.01 19.64
N ALA A 92 -12.60 21.82 18.47
CA ALA A 92 -12.32 20.51 17.89
C ALA A 92 -10.82 20.26 17.77
N THR A 93 -10.43 19.00 17.54
CA THR A 93 -9.03 18.62 17.36
C THR A 93 -8.64 18.56 15.88
N LEU A 94 -7.33 18.66 15.63
CA LEU A 94 -6.75 18.43 14.31
C LEU A 94 -6.36 16.95 14.16
N ARG A 95 -6.66 16.36 13.00
CA ARG A 95 -6.29 15.00 12.62
C ARG A 95 -5.33 15.02 11.43
N PRO A 96 -4.41 14.05 11.31
CA PRO A 96 -3.62 13.89 10.09
C PRO A 96 -4.52 13.73 8.88
N GLU A 97 -4.30 14.53 7.83
CA GLU A 97 -5.00 14.39 6.55
C GLU A 97 -4.65 13.05 5.88
N TYR A 98 -3.38 12.64 6.02
CA TYR A 98 -2.89 11.37 5.52
C TYR A 98 -2.22 10.63 6.68
N SER A 99 -2.97 9.70 7.28
CA SER A 99 -2.53 8.98 8.48
C SER A 99 -1.44 7.95 8.18
N GLU A 100 -0.71 7.57 9.22
CA GLU A 100 0.23 6.47 9.23
C GLU A 100 -0.41 5.16 8.76
N LYS A 101 -1.66 4.89 9.19
CA LYS A 101 -2.44 3.74 8.72
C LYS A 101 -2.74 3.81 7.22
N ALA A 102 -3.08 4.99 6.70
CA ALA A 102 -3.36 5.16 5.27
C ALA A 102 -2.09 4.97 4.41
N LEU A 103 -0.93 5.42 4.89
CA LEU A 103 0.35 5.13 4.25
C LEU A 103 0.67 3.62 4.27
N TYR A 104 0.58 3.00 5.44
CA TYR A 104 0.84 1.58 5.61
C TYR A 104 -0.04 0.73 4.70
N ASN A 105 -1.36 0.96 4.73
CA ASN A 105 -2.32 0.24 3.89
C ASN A 105 -2.02 0.41 2.40
N GLN A 106 -1.58 1.59 1.95
CA GLN A 106 -1.23 1.81 0.56
C GLN A 106 -0.02 0.97 0.13
N ILE A 107 1.01 0.89 0.96
CA ILE A 107 2.20 0.07 0.67
C ILE A 107 1.85 -1.43 0.76
N CYS A 108 1.00 -1.83 1.70
CA CYS A 108 0.47 -3.19 1.77
C CYS A 108 -0.34 -3.56 0.52
N PHE A 109 -1.14 -2.63 0.00
CA PHE A 109 -1.86 -2.82 -1.27
C PHE A 109 -0.87 -3.07 -2.41
N TYR A 110 0.16 -2.24 -2.54
CA TYR A 110 1.21 -2.46 -3.55
C TYR A 110 1.92 -3.81 -3.41
N ARG A 111 2.15 -4.28 -2.19
CA ARG A 111 2.68 -5.63 -1.95
C ARG A 111 1.67 -6.71 -2.38
N PHE A 112 0.40 -6.54 -2.05
CA PHE A 112 -0.68 -7.50 -2.32
C PHE A 112 -0.90 -7.73 -3.82
N ILE A 113 -0.94 -6.67 -4.64
CA ILE A 113 -1.19 -6.78 -6.09
C ILE A 113 -0.06 -7.51 -6.84
N PHE A 114 1.09 -7.73 -6.19
CA PHE A 114 2.19 -8.52 -6.74
C PHE A 114 2.44 -9.83 -5.97
N ASP A 115 1.59 -10.20 -5.02
CA ASP A 115 1.76 -11.41 -4.22
C ASP A 115 1.21 -12.67 -4.91
N TRP A 116 2.02 -13.23 -5.82
CA TRP A 116 1.66 -14.43 -6.60
C TRP A 116 1.24 -15.61 -5.71
N GLU A 117 1.99 -15.88 -4.65
CA GLU A 117 1.74 -17.03 -3.78
C GLU A 117 0.43 -16.88 -3.02
N HIS A 118 0.17 -15.68 -2.50
CA HIS A 118 -1.11 -15.38 -1.89
C HIS A 118 -2.26 -15.50 -2.89
N ALA A 119 -2.11 -14.95 -4.09
CA ALA A 119 -3.15 -14.96 -5.10
C ALA A 119 -3.50 -16.40 -5.55
N VAL A 120 -2.50 -17.25 -5.82
CA VAL A 120 -2.74 -18.65 -6.18
C VAL A 120 -3.40 -19.42 -5.03
N THR A 121 -2.98 -19.21 -3.79
CA THR A 121 -3.47 -20.01 -2.65
C THR A 121 -4.80 -19.54 -2.07
N LYS A 122 -5.12 -18.26 -2.16
CA LYS A 122 -6.27 -17.64 -1.47
C LYS A 122 -7.30 -17.01 -2.40
N VAL A 123 -6.92 -16.61 -3.61
CA VAL A 123 -7.82 -15.91 -4.54
C VAL A 123 -8.35 -16.85 -5.61
N LEU A 124 -7.50 -17.71 -6.18
CA LEU A 124 -7.90 -18.67 -7.20
C LEU A 124 -8.70 -19.85 -6.64
N SER A 125 -9.66 -20.34 -7.41
CA SER A 125 -10.38 -21.59 -7.17
C SER A 125 -9.46 -22.81 -7.37
N PRO A 126 -9.78 -23.99 -6.80
CA PRO A 126 -8.96 -25.20 -6.94
C PRO A 126 -8.64 -25.62 -8.38
N ASP A 127 -9.56 -25.38 -9.32
CA ASP A 127 -9.40 -25.73 -10.73
C ASP A 127 -8.47 -24.75 -11.47
N GLU A 128 -8.56 -23.46 -11.17
CA GLU A 128 -7.66 -22.42 -11.71
C GLU A 128 -6.22 -22.60 -11.21
N ARG A 129 -6.02 -23.01 -9.95
CA ARG A 129 -4.69 -23.19 -9.34
C ARG A 129 -3.78 -24.14 -10.12
N LYS A 130 -4.35 -25.22 -10.69
CA LYS A 130 -3.59 -26.21 -11.45
C LYS A 130 -2.97 -25.60 -12.72
N LYS A 131 -3.61 -24.57 -13.30
CA LYS A 131 -3.13 -23.86 -14.50
C LYS A 131 -1.88 -23.02 -14.20
N PHE A 132 -1.80 -22.43 -13.01
CA PHE A 132 -0.77 -21.44 -12.65
C PHE A 132 0.33 -21.93 -11.71
N SER A 133 0.29 -23.20 -11.26
CA SER A 133 1.31 -23.72 -10.33
C SER A 133 2.69 -23.94 -10.96
N LYS A 134 2.77 -24.01 -12.30
CA LYS A 134 4.00 -24.35 -13.05
C LYS A 134 4.73 -23.16 -13.68
N THR A 135 4.16 -21.95 -13.63
CA THR A 135 4.71 -20.81 -14.39
C THR A 135 5.84 -20.12 -13.64
N SER A 136 7.08 -20.54 -13.91
CA SER A 136 8.28 -20.05 -13.22
C SER A 136 8.67 -18.62 -13.59
N SER A 137 8.58 -18.24 -14.87
CA SER A 137 9.01 -16.92 -15.34
C SER A 137 8.11 -15.78 -14.85
N GLU A 138 6.80 -15.98 -14.90
CA GLU A 138 5.83 -14.99 -14.40
C GLU A 138 5.96 -14.83 -12.88
N LYS A 139 6.05 -15.95 -12.16
CA LYS A 139 6.26 -15.95 -10.71
C LYS A 139 7.51 -15.12 -10.32
N GLU A 140 8.60 -15.26 -11.06
CA GLU A 140 9.83 -14.50 -10.82
C GLU A 140 9.66 -13.00 -11.06
N ALA A 141 8.94 -12.60 -12.12
CA ALA A 141 8.65 -11.18 -12.38
C ALA A 141 7.82 -10.57 -11.24
N TYR A 142 6.77 -11.25 -10.79
CA TYR A 142 5.93 -10.81 -9.67
C TYR A 142 6.72 -10.75 -8.36
N ARG A 143 7.59 -11.73 -8.10
CA ARG A 143 8.49 -11.73 -6.94
C ARG A 143 9.36 -10.48 -6.90
N ARG A 144 9.98 -10.10 -8.03
CA ARG A 144 10.80 -8.86 -8.12
C ARG A 144 9.99 -7.60 -7.88
N LEU A 145 8.75 -7.53 -8.37
CA LEU A 145 7.86 -6.39 -8.14
C LEU A 145 7.43 -6.30 -6.67
N LYS A 146 7.16 -7.43 -6.02
CA LYS A 146 6.80 -7.53 -4.61
C LYS A 146 7.92 -7.08 -3.67
N GLU A 147 9.19 -7.30 -4.02
CA GLU A 147 10.33 -6.86 -3.21
C GLU A 147 10.37 -5.33 -3.00
N VAL A 148 9.87 -4.54 -3.94
CA VAL A 148 9.93 -3.07 -3.87
C VAL A 148 9.13 -2.52 -2.68
N PRO A 149 7.82 -2.83 -2.53
CA PRO A 149 7.07 -2.44 -1.34
C PRO A 149 7.53 -3.18 -0.07
N GLU A 150 8.05 -4.40 -0.15
CA GLU A 150 8.61 -5.10 1.02
C GLU A 150 9.82 -4.37 1.61
N LYS A 151 10.74 -3.90 0.76
CA LYS A 151 11.86 -3.05 1.20
C LYS A 151 11.36 -1.77 1.85
N ALA A 152 10.30 -1.16 1.33
CA ALA A 152 9.70 0.02 1.93
C ALA A 152 9.07 -0.28 3.31
N LEU A 153 8.33 -1.38 3.44
CA LEU A 153 7.73 -1.81 4.72
C LEU A 153 8.80 -2.16 5.76
N ALA A 154 9.91 -2.80 5.36
CA ALA A 154 11.00 -3.14 6.27
C ALA A 154 11.68 -1.91 6.90
N THR A 155 11.56 -0.73 6.28
CA THR A 155 12.03 0.54 6.86
C THR A 155 11.01 1.22 7.78
N SER A 156 9.79 0.68 7.86
CA SER A 156 8.69 1.25 8.63
C SER A 156 8.40 0.40 9.87
N SER A 157 8.58 0.98 11.06
CA SER A 157 8.26 0.30 12.32
C SER A 157 6.76 0.20 12.63
N TYR A 158 5.87 0.67 11.75
CA TYR A 158 4.43 0.69 12.02
C TYR A 158 3.84 -0.70 12.34
N SER A 159 4.31 -1.75 11.66
CA SER A 159 3.86 -3.13 11.88
C SER A 159 4.66 -3.89 12.94
N ASP A 160 5.70 -3.28 13.51
CA ASP A 160 6.61 -3.96 14.43
C ASP A 160 6.11 -3.84 15.87
N VAL A 161 5.58 -4.94 16.41
CA VAL A 161 5.14 -5.01 17.81
C VAL A 161 6.25 -5.62 18.67
N ASN A 162 6.94 -4.78 19.43
CA ASN A 162 7.93 -5.25 20.39
C ASN A 162 7.24 -5.81 21.65
N LEU A 163 7.07 -7.13 21.69
CA LEU A 163 6.41 -7.83 22.79
C LEU A 163 7.14 -7.63 24.14
N ALA A 164 8.48 -7.53 24.13
CA ALA A 164 9.24 -7.28 25.35
C ALA A 164 8.89 -5.93 25.97
N LYS A 165 8.76 -4.87 25.15
CA LYS A 165 8.29 -3.55 25.61
C LYS A 165 6.83 -3.59 26.05
N LEU A 166 5.97 -4.30 25.31
CA LEU A 166 4.54 -4.39 25.63
C LEU A 166 4.30 -5.04 27.00
N PHE A 167 5.06 -6.08 27.32
CA PHE A 167 4.91 -6.82 28.58
C PHE A 167 5.89 -6.39 29.68
N GLN A 168 6.68 -5.33 29.46
CA GLN A 168 7.70 -4.87 30.41
C GLN A 168 7.12 -4.57 31.79
N ALA A 169 5.93 -3.97 31.86
CA ALA A 169 5.26 -3.65 33.11
C ALA A 169 4.88 -4.89 33.95
N PHE A 170 4.64 -6.05 33.32
CA PHE A 170 4.36 -7.31 34.03
C PHE A 170 5.61 -7.95 34.61
N ALA A 171 6.78 -7.68 34.02
CA ALA A 171 8.06 -8.18 34.53
C ALA A 171 8.55 -7.40 35.77
N SER A 172 8.10 -6.16 35.96
CA SER A 172 8.47 -5.29 37.09
C SER A 172 7.61 -5.48 38.35
N LEU A 173 6.58 -6.35 38.31
CA LEU A 173 5.66 -6.65 39.40
C LEU A 173 6.13 -7.82 40.30
N LYS A 174 7.44 -8.08 40.38
CA LYS A 174 8.04 -9.06 41.28
C LYS A 174 8.65 -8.40 42.50
#